data_AF-A0A0Q8QI92-F1
#
_entry.id   AF-A0A0Q8QI92-F1
#
_cell.length_a   1.000
_cell.length_b   1.000
_cell.length_c   1.000
_cell.angle_alpha   90.00
_cell.angle_beta   90.00
_cell.angle_gamma   90.00
#
_symmetry.space_group_name_H-M   'P 1'
#
loop_
_entity.id
_entity.type
_entity.pdbx_description
1 polymer ?
#
loop_
_entity_poly.entity_id
_entity_poly.type
_entity_poly.pdbx_seq_one_letter_code
_entity_poly.pdbx_strand_id
1 'polypeptide(L)'
;MGREYVRERRQSRAPVILLTANELFAPYSLLDAWGKLGGKHEMFANTGMIRTENLRMLSDLTQQLYLSLSPYGEWLQANWKRRAARNIAAG
;
A
#
# COMPACT_ATOMS: atom_id res chain seq x y z
N MET A 1 3.71 -5.20 11.92
CA MET A 1 4.23 -4.78 10.58
C MET A 1 4.00 -3.29 10.38
N GLY A 2 4.62 -2.63 9.39
CA GLY A 2 4.50 -1.16 9.17
C GLY A 2 3.08 -0.60 9.01
N ARG A 3 2.08 -1.47 8.78
CA ARG A 3 0.64 -1.13 8.68
C ARG A 3 -0.11 -1.12 10.03
N GLU A 4 0.58 -1.42 11.11
CA GLU A 4 -0.03 -1.59 12.42
C GLU A 4 -0.43 -0.26 13.06
N TYR A 5 -1.65 -0.20 13.57
CA TYR A 5 -2.15 0.94 14.33
C TYR A 5 -1.77 0.81 15.80
N VAL A 6 -0.94 1.73 16.28
CA VAL A 6 -0.50 1.78 17.68
C VAL A 6 -1.56 2.51 18.50
N ARG A 7 -2.37 1.75 19.24
CA ARG A 7 -3.49 2.29 20.05
C ARG A 7 -3.03 3.32 21.07
N GLU A 8 -1.92 3.06 21.76
CA GLU A 8 -1.36 3.93 22.80
C GLU A 8 -1.02 5.32 22.27
N ARG A 9 -0.52 5.40 21.04
CA ARG A 9 -0.12 6.65 20.39
C ARG A 9 -1.21 7.24 19.49
N ARG A 10 -2.36 6.56 19.37
CA ARG A 10 -3.43 6.85 18.40
C ARG A 10 -2.93 7.08 16.97
N GLN A 11 -1.84 6.41 16.58
CA GLN A 11 -1.16 6.64 15.31
C GLN A 11 -0.94 5.31 14.57
N SER A 12 -1.12 5.33 13.25
CA SER A 12 -0.56 4.27 12.40
C SER A 12 0.96 4.35 12.44
N ARG A 13 1.64 3.20 12.47
CA ARG A 13 3.08 3.13 12.26
C ARG A 13 3.47 3.87 10.97
N ALA A 14 4.70 4.38 10.93
CA ALA A 14 5.21 5.15 9.80
C ALA A 14 5.03 4.35 8.48
N PRO A 15 4.51 5.00 7.41
CA PRO A 15 4.39 4.35 6.11
C PRO A 15 5.77 3.93 5.61
N VAL A 16 5.87 2.70 5.11
CA VAL A 16 7.12 2.16 4.53
C VAL A 16 7.00 2.22 3.02
N ILE A 17 7.92 2.89 2.35
CA ILE A 17 7.97 2.97 0.89
C ILE A 17 9.17 2.13 0.44
N LEU A 18 8.94 1.23 -0.51
CA LEU A 18 10.01 0.44 -1.11
C LEU A 18 10.39 1.09 -2.45
N LEU A 19 11.63 1.59 -2.52
CA LEU A 19 12.20 2.15 -3.74
C LEU A 19 13.31 1.22 -4.21
N THR A 20 13.15 0.64 -5.39
CA THR A 20 14.21 -0.11 -6.08
C THR A 20 14.93 0.80 -7.06
N ALA A 21 15.91 0.26 -7.80
CA ALA A 21 16.57 1.00 -8.87
C ALA A 21 15.56 1.58 -9.88
N ASN A 22 14.46 0.87 -10.16
CA ASN A 22 13.44 1.34 -11.09
C ASN A 22 12.72 2.62 -10.60
N GLU A 23 12.39 2.70 -9.31
CA GLU A 23 11.77 3.88 -8.71
C GLU A 23 12.75 5.05 -8.58
N LEU A 24 14.00 4.76 -8.17
CA LEU A 24 15.01 5.79 -7.90
C LEU A 24 15.55 6.43 -9.18
N PHE A 25 15.63 5.67 -10.27
CA PHE A 25 16.17 6.10 -11.56
C PHE A 25 15.09 6.22 -12.64
N ALA A 26 13.85 6.49 -12.24
CA ALA A 26 12.76 6.75 -13.16
C ALA A 26 13.07 8.00 -14.03
N PRO A 27 13.14 7.89 -15.37
CA PRO A 27 13.65 8.98 -16.22
C PRO A 27 12.75 10.22 -16.28
N TYR A 28 11.43 10.02 -16.24
CA TYR A 28 10.44 11.09 -16.42
C TYR A 28 9.42 11.08 -15.29
N SER A 29 8.73 9.97 -15.09
CA SER A 29 7.81 9.78 -13.98
C SER A 29 7.78 8.32 -13.54
N LEU A 30 7.34 8.09 -12.31
CA LEU A 30 7.21 6.74 -11.79
C LEU A 30 6.16 5.92 -12.56
N LEU A 31 5.06 6.56 -12.97
CA LEU A 31 4.01 5.90 -13.76
C LEU A 31 4.50 5.50 -15.15
N ASP A 32 5.29 6.36 -15.81
CA ASP A 32 5.91 6.03 -17.09
C ASP A 32 6.91 4.86 -16.95
N ALA A 33 7.77 4.91 -15.92
CA ALA A 33 8.71 3.83 -15.64
C ALA A 33 7.99 2.51 -15.36
N TRP A 34 6.92 2.54 -14.58
CA TRP A 34 6.09 1.35 -14.29
C TRP A 34 5.36 0.83 -15.52
N GLY A 35 4.85 1.70 -16.40
CA GLY A 35 4.23 1.30 -17.67
C GLY A 35 5.20 0.54 -18.57
N LYS A 36 6.47 0.99 -18.62
CA LYS A 36 7.52 0.35 -19.44
C LYS A 36 8.00 -1.00 -18.90
N LEU A 37 7.90 -1.22 -17.59
CA LEU A 37 8.29 -2.49 -16.96
C LEU A 37 7.30 -3.63 -17.24
N GLY A 38 6.05 -3.31 -17.58
CA GLY A 38 5.02 -4.31 -17.85
C GLY A 38 4.50 -5.02 -16.60
N GLY A 39 3.70 -6.06 -16.80
CA GLY A 39 3.26 -6.97 -15.73
C GLY A 39 2.52 -6.24 -14.59
N LYS A 40 2.89 -6.54 -13.34
CA LYS A 40 2.25 -5.92 -12.16
C LYS A 40 2.49 -4.41 -12.11
N HIS A 41 3.64 -3.93 -12.58
CA HIS A 41 3.96 -2.50 -12.61
C HIS A 41 3.01 -1.74 -13.54
N GLU A 42 2.78 -2.28 -14.74
CA GLU A 42 1.88 -1.69 -15.73
C GLU A 42 0.42 -1.65 -15.26
N MET A 43 -0.05 -2.67 -14.53
CA MET A 43 -1.40 -2.65 -13.96
C MET A 43 -1.60 -1.42 -13.05
N PHE A 44 -0.60 -1.08 -12.24
CA PHE A 44 -0.64 0.13 -11.43
C PHE A 44 -0.58 1.38 -12.30
N ALA A 45 0.35 1.46 -13.26
CA ALA A 45 0.48 2.61 -14.16
C ALA A 45 -0.85 2.97 -14.88
N ASN A 46 -1.62 1.96 -15.27
CA ASN A 46 -2.85 2.13 -16.06
C ASN A 46 -4.13 2.32 -15.22
N THR A 47 -4.05 2.32 -13.89
CA THR A 47 -5.25 2.46 -13.02
C THR A 47 -5.86 3.88 -13.05
N GLY A 48 -5.18 4.88 -13.64
CA GLY A 48 -5.70 6.23 -13.92
C GLY A 48 -5.92 7.14 -12.70
N MET A 49 -6.09 6.56 -11.50
CA MET A 49 -6.31 7.27 -10.23
C MET A 49 -5.08 7.28 -9.30
N ILE A 50 -3.91 6.86 -9.78
CA ILE A 50 -2.70 6.81 -8.95
C ILE A 50 -2.06 8.19 -8.83
N ARG A 51 -1.88 8.62 -7.58
CA ARG A 51 -1.18 9.85 -7.17
C ARG A 51 0.10 9.47 -6.44
N THR A 52 1.20 9.34 -7.17
CA THR A 52 2.50 8.92 -6.61
C THR A 52 3.11 9.96 -5.67
N GLU A 53 2.66 11.22 -5.74
CA GLU A 53 3.01 12.28 -4.80
C GLU A 53 2.34 12.10 -3.42
N ASN A 54 1.26 11.33 -3.34
CA ASN A 54 0.66 10.95 -2.06
C ASN A 54 1.46 9.80 -1.44
N LEU A 55 2.32 10.12 -0.47
CA LEU A 55 3.21 9.15 0.16
C LEU A 55 2.49 7.94 0.80
N ARG A 56 1.23 8.09 1.23
CA ARG A 56 0.46 6.95 1.75
C ARG A 56 0.03 6.01 0.63
N MET A 57 -0.41 6.57 -0.50
CA MET A 57 -0.76 5.80 -1.67
C MET A 57 0.49 5.12 -2.25
N LEU A 58 1.59 5.85 -2.41
CA LEU A 58 2.86 5.30 -2.87
C LEU A 58 3.37 4.18 -1.96
N SER A 59 3.26 4.36 -0.63
CA SER A 59 3.59 3.32 0.34
C SER A 59 2.75 2.07 0.16
N ASP A 60 1.44 2.21 -0.02
CA ASP A 60 0.58 1.04 -0.23
C ASP A 60 0.91 0.34 -1.55
N LEU A 61 1.05 1.09 -2.65
CA LEU A 61 1.36 0.56 -3.97
C LEU A 61 2.69 -0.19 -4.00
N THR A 62 3.76 0.41 -3.49
CA THR A 62 5.09 -0.24 -3.45
C THR A 62 5.09 -1.49 -2.57
N GLN A 63 4.32 -1.51 -1.48
CA GLN A 63 4.13 -2.70 -0.67
C GLN A 63 3.27 -3.78 -1.35
N GLN A 64 2.23 -3.41 -2.09
CA GLN A 64 1.45 -4.35 -2.90
C GLN A 64 2.33 -4.98 -3.99
N LEU A 65 3.11 -4.15 -4.68
CA LEU A 65 3.95 -4.53 -5.80
C LEU A 65 5.09 -5.48 -5.38
N TYR A 66 5.85 -5.11 -4.36
CA TYR A 66 7.08 -5.81 -3.99
C TYR A 66 6.90 -6.85 -2.87
N LEU A 67 5.91 -6.67 -1.99
CA LEU A 67 5.67 -7.60 -0.88
C LEU A 67 4.41 -8.45 -1.07
N SER A 68 3.69 -8.28 -2.20
CA SER A 68 2.43 -8.98 -2.50
C SER A 68 1.39 -8.86 -1.38
N LEU A 69 1.39 -7.71 -0.69
CA LEU A 69 0.38 -7.41 0.32
C LEU A 69 -0.93 -6.98 -0.36
N SER A 70 -2.07 -7.29 0.24
CA SER A 70 -3.37 -6.74 -0.18
C SER A 70 -3.41 -5.22 -0.03
N PRO A 71 -4.29 -4.50 -0.73
CA PRO A 71 -4.50 -3.06 -0.51
C PRO A 71 -4.75 -2.71 0.97
N TYR A 72 -4.25 -1.56 1.42
CA TYR A 72 -4.38 -1.15 2.82
C TYR A 72 -5.84 -1.09 3.30
N GLY A 73 -6.75 -0.60 2.46
CA GLY A 73 -8.18 -0.52 2.76
C GLY A 73 -8.81 -1.89 3.02
N GLU A 74 -8.48 -2.89 2.20
CA GLU A 74 -8.96 -4.27 2.38
C GLU A 74 -8.43 -4.88 3.66
N TRP A 75 -7.13 -4.68 3.95
CA TRP A 75 -6.53 -5.15 5.19
C TRP A 75 -7.20 -4.52 6.42
N LEU A 76 -7.50 -3.22 6.37
CA LEU A 76 -8.19 -2.51 7.46
C LEU A 76 -9.61 -3.04 7.65
N GLN A 77 -10.35 -3.22 6.57
CA GLN A 77 -11.71 -3.76 6.60
C GLN A 77 -11.73 -5.20 7.16
N ALA A 78 -10.80 -6.05 6.74
CA ALA A 78 -10.66 -7.41 7.26
C ALA A 78 -10.38 -7.42 8.76
N ASN A 79 -9.52 -6.52 9.25
CA ASN A 79 -9.25 -6.39 10.68
C ASN A 79 -10.48 -5.91 11.47
N TRP A 80 -11.26 -4.98 10.92
CA TRP A 80 -12.51 -4.55 11.55
C TRP A 80 -13.52 -5.69 11.65
N LYS A 81 -13.71 -6.47 10.58
CA LYS A 81 -14.58 -7.66 10.58
C LYS A 81 -14.14 -8.68 11.63
N ARG A 82 -12.84 -8.98 11.72
CA ARG A 82 -12.29 -9.90 12.75
C ARG A 82 -12.54 -9.40 14.17
N ARG A 83 -12.41 -8.08 14.41
CA ARG A 83 -12.68 -7.49 15.74
C ARG A 83 -14.16 -7.55 16.09
N ALA A 84 -15.05 -7.21 15.15
CA ALA A 84 -16.49 -7.30 15.36
C ALA A 84 -16.92 -8.74 15.70
N ALA A 85 -16.42 -9.73 14.96
CA ALA A 85 -16.71 -11.14 15.21
C ALA A 85 -16.25 -11.60 16.62
N ARG A 86 -15.08 -11.14 17.07
CA ARG A 86 -14.60 -11.45 18.43
C ARG A 86 -15.48 -10.83 19.52
N ASN A 87 -15.95 -9.61 19.33
CA ASN A 87 -16.83 -8.96 20.29
C ASN A 87 -18.19 -9.65 20.37
N ILE A 88 -18.71 -10.14 19.24
CA ILE A 88 -19.96 -10.92 19.18
C ILE A 88 -19.79 -12.28 19.88
N ALA A 89 -18.64 -12.93 19.73
CA ALA A 89 -18.37 -14.24 20.34
C ALA A 89 -18.01 -14.19 21.84
N ALA A 90 -17.72 -13.00 22.38
CA ALA A 90 -17.32 -12.79 23.77
C ALA A 90 -18.41 -12.16 24.66
N GLY A 91 -19.57 -11.82 24.07
CA GLY A 91 -20.77 -11.38 24.78
C GLY A 91 -21.85 -12.45 24.71
#